data_AF-A0A2S2NQ24-F1
#
_entry.id   AF-A0A2S2NQ24-F1
#
_cell.length_a   1.000
_cell.length_b   1.000
_cell.length_c   1.000
_cell.angle_alpha   90.00
_cell.angle_beta   90.00
_cell.angle_gamma   90.00
#
_symmetry.space_group_name_H-M   'P 1'
#
loop_
_entity.id
_entity.type
_entity.pdbx_description
1 polymer ?
#
loop_
_entity_poly.entity_id
_entity_poly.type
_entity_poly.pdbx_seq_one_letter_code
_entity_poly.pdbx_strand_id
1 'polypeptide(L)'
;VIAIDIDPKKIELARNNAEVYGVSDRIEFIIGDYYALVPTLKADVVFLSPPWGGPSYSKKKTFSIDDIMPIYGGGKYLYELTRQITKNIAFFLPRNIEDKQVCLILSVN
;
A
#
# COMPACT_ATOMS: atom_id res chain seq x y z
N VAL A 1 12.57 -3.45 8.15
CA VAL A 1 11.46 -3.19 7.19
C VAL A 1 11.14 -4.50 6.49
N ILE A 2 9.86 -4.81 6.27
CA ILE A 2 9.45 -5.89 5.37
C ILE A 2 8.93 -5.21 4.09
N ALA A 3 9.66 -5.35 2.99
CA ALA A 3 9.32 -4.76 1.69
C ALA A 3 8.69 -5.84 0.81
N ILE A 4 7.42 -5.64 0.43
CA ILE A 4 6.63 -6.59 -0.35
C ILE A 4 6.25 -5.92 -1.68
N ASP A 5 6.52 -6.60 -2.78
CA ASP A 5 5.98 -6.25 -4.10
C ASP A 5 5.64 -7.54 -4.85
N ILE A 6 4.59 -7.52 -5.66
CA ILE A 6 4.19 -8.66 -6.48
C ILE A 6 5.10 -8.82 -7.69
N ASP A 7 5.73 -7.74 -8.15
CA ASP A 7 6.64 -7.75 -9.29
C ASP A 7 8.08 -8.05 -8.82
N PRO A 8 8.67 -9.20 -9.22
CA PRO A 8 10.03 -9.57 -8.85
C PRO A 8 11.08 -8.52 -9.27
N LYS A 9 10.86 -7.79 -10.38
CA LYS A 9 11.77 -6.74 -10.83
C LYS A 9 11.77 -5.53 -9.89
N LYS A 10 10.63 -5.22 -9.26
CA LYS A 10 10.55 -4.14 -8.27
C LYS A 10 11.35 -4.48 -7.02
N ILE A 11 11.30 -5.73 -6.57
CA ILE A 11 12.12 -6.20 -5.46
C ILE A 11 13.62 -6.16 -5.80
N GLU A 12 14.01 -6.58 -7.00
CA GLU A 12 15.41 -6.49 -7.45
C GLU A 12 15.92 -5.03 -7.41
N LEU A 13 15.16 -4.11 -8.00
CA LEU A 13 15.49 -2.68 -8.01
C LEU A 13 15.52 -2.08 -6.59
N ALA A 14 14.56 -2.46 -5.73
CA ALA A 14 14.52 -1.99 -4.35
C ALA A 14 15.72 -2.48 -3.54
N ARG A 15 16.14 -3.74 -3.72
CA ARG A 15 17.34 -4.29 -3.08
C ARG A 15 18.60 -3.58 -3.55
N ASN A 16 18.77 -3.38 -4.86
CA ASN A 16 19.91 -2.64 -5.39
C ASN A 16 19.98 -1.21 -4.85
N ASN A 17 18.84 -0.51 -4.79
CA ASN A 17 18.78 0.81 -4.16
C ASN A 17 19.18 0.74 -2.69
N ALA A 18 18.64 -0.22 -1.92
CA ALA A 18 18.97 -0.36 -0.50
C ALA A 18 20.46 -0.65 -0.26
N GLU A 19 21.13 -1.39 -1.15
CA GLU A 19 22.58 -1.61 -1.14
C GLU A 19 23.35 -0.31 -1.38
N VAL A 20 22.95 0.48 -2.40
CA VAL A 20 23.54 1.80 -2.69
C VAL A 20 23.43 2.74 -1.49
N TYR A 21 22.30 2.71 -0.78
CA TYR A 21 22.08 3.53 0.42
C TYR A 21 22.65 2.90 1.72
N GLY A 22 23.26 1.72 1.66
CA GLY A 22 23.90 1.06 2.82
C GLY A 22 22.93 0.62 3.92
N VAL A 23 21.69 0.26 3.56
CA VAL A 23 20.63 -0.14 4.50
C VAL A 23 19.97 -1.48 4.16
N SER A 24 20.49 -2.21 3.18
CA SER A 24 19.93 -3.49 2.70
C SER A 24 19.79 -4.53 3.83
N ASP A 25 20.71 -4.54 4.79
CA ASP A 25 20.70 -5.41 5.98
C ASP A 25 19.50 -5.17 6.92
N ARG A 26 18.79 -4.05 6.76
CA ARG A 26 17.62 -3.67 7.58
C ARG A 26 16.29 -3.98 6.90
N ILE A 27 16.32 -4.60 5.72
CA ILE A 27 15.15 -4.84 4.88
C ILE A 27 15.05 -6.33 4.52
N GLU A 28 13.94 -6.95 4.92
CA GLU A 28 13.52 -8.24 4.37
C GLU A 28 12.70 -7.99 3.11
N PHE A 29 13.07 -8.61 1.99
CA PHE A 29 12.40 -8.45 0.71
C PHE A 29 11.58 -9.69 0.37
N ILE A 30 10.28 -9.52 0.13
CA ILE A 30 9.35 -10.60 -0.21
C ILE A 30 8.74 -10.30 -1.58
N ILE A 31 8.84 -11.26 -2.50
CA ILE A 31 8.09 -11.24 -3.76
C ILE A 31 6.78 -11.96 -3.51
N GLY A 32 5.65 -11.26 -3.57
CA GLY A 32 4.36 -11.89 -3.30
C GLY A 32 3.17 -10.94 -3.35
N ASP A 33 1.99 -11.55 -3.38
CA ASP A 33 0.72 -10.83 -3.26
C ASP A 33 0.49 -10.42 -1.80
N TYR A 34 0.49 -9.11 -1.54
CA TYR A 34 0.21 -8.55 -0.22
C TYR A 34 -1.11 -9.06 0.36
N TYR A 35 -2.17 -9.19 -0.44
CA TYR A 35 -3.49 -9.61 0.04
C TYR A 35 -3.45 -11.03 0.62
N ALA A 36 -2.70 -11.93 -0.01
CA ALA A 36 -2.52 -13.30 0.46
C ALA A 36 -1.59 -13.39 1.69
N LEU A 37 -0.65 -12.45 1.82
CA LEU A 37 0.32 -12.43 2.92
C LEU A 37 -0.23 -11.84 4.21
N VAL A 38 -1.25 -10.97 4.17
CA VAL A 38 -1.78 -10.28 5.37
C VAL A 38 -1.93 -11.18 6.62
N PRO A 39 -2.51 -12.40 6.54
CA PRO A 39 -2.71 -13.24 7.73
C PRO A 39 -1.41 -13.71 8.40
N THR A 40 -0.27 -13.67 7.70
CA THR A 40 1.02 -14.14 8.22
C THR A 40 1.91 -12.99 8.71
N LEU A 41 1.56 -11.74 8.40
CA LEU A 41 2.37 -10.58 8.71
C LEU A 41 2.17 -10.10 10.16
N LYS A 42 3.25 -9.64 10.78
CA LYS A 42 3.24 -8.94 12.07
C LYS A 42 4.12 -7.71 11.96
N ALA A 43 3.58 -6.54 12.26
CA ALA A 43 4.31 -5.27 12.23
C ALA A 43 3.64 -4.24 13.13
N ASP A 44 4.42 -3.33 13.72
CA ASP A 44 3.88 -2.22 14.52
C ASP A 44 3.17 -1.17 13.66
N VAL A 45 3.66 -0.96 12.43
CA VAL A 45 3.18 0.04 11.47
C VAL A 45 3.13 -0.57 10.06
N VAL A 46 2.11 -0.22 9.27
CA VAL A 46 2.04 -0.55 7.85
C VAL A 46 1.98 0.72 7.01
N PHE A 47 2.83 0.80 5.98
CA PHE A 47 2.80 1.82 4.95
C PHE A 47 2.21 1.24 3.66
N LEU A 48 1.10 1.80 3.18
CA LEU A 48 0.43 1.38 1.95
C LEU A 48 0.69 2.38 0.83
N SER A 49 1.27 1.91 -0.27
CA SER A 49 1.43 2.68 -1.52
C SER A 49 0.98 1.84 -2.73
N PRO A 50 -0.32 1.48 -2.82
CA PRO A 50 -0.83 0.66 -3.91
C PRO A 50 -0.83 1.42 -5.25
N PRO A 51 -0.96 0.71 -6.38
CA PRO A 51 -1.15 1.33 -7.68
C PRO A 51 -2.41 2.19 -7.76
N TRP A 52 -2.30 3.40 -8.33
CA TRP A 52 -3.43 4.31 -8.56
C TRP A 52 -3.93 4.33 -10.02
N GLY A 53 -3.44 3.41 -10.87
CA GLY A 53 -3.73 3.42 -12.31
C GLY A 53 -2.80 4.31 -13.15
N GLY A 54 -1.61 4.62 -12.63
CA GLY A 54 -0.58 5.41 -13.33
C GLY A 54 -0.99 6.86 -13.57
N PRO A 55 -0.27 7.63 -14.41
CA PRO A 55 -0.48 9.07 -14.58
C PRO A 55 -1.92 9.49 -14.91
N SER A 56 -2.70 8.58 -15.52
CA SER A 56 -4.11 8.78 -15.84
C SER A 56 -5.01 9.02 -14.63
N TYR A 57 -4.60 8.66 -13.40
CA TYR A 57 -5.37 8.95 -12.17
C TYR A 57 -5.74 10.44 -12.06
N SER A 58 -4.85 11.30 -12.53
CA SER A 58 -4.97 12.76 -12.47
C SER A 58 -6.00 13.34 -13.44
N LYS A 59 -6.48 12.55 -14.41
CA LYS A 59 -7.52 12.97 -15.36
C LYS A 59 -8.90 13.05 -14.70
N LYS A 60 -9.10 12.35 -13.59
CA LYS A 60 -10.32 12.47 -12.79
C LYS A 60 -10.25 13.74 -11.97
N LYS A 61 -11.34 14.52 -11.95
CA LYS A 61 -11.47 15.68 -11.05
C LYS A 61 -11.36 15.25 -9.58
N THR A 62 -12.00 14.13 -9.26
CA THR A 62 -12.03 13.53 -7.93
C THR A 62 -11.76 12.03 -8.08
N PHE A 63 -10.83 11.52 -7.29
CA PHE A 63 -10.45 10.11 -7.24
C PHE A 63 -11.17 9.45 -6.06
N SER A 64 -11.90 8.37 -6.32
CA SER A 64 -12.57 7.60 -5.24
C SER A 64 -11.55 6.69 -4.58
N ILE A 65 -11.63 6.48 -3.26
CA ILE A 65 -10.74 5.53 -2.60
C ILE A 65 -10.91 4.10 -3.15
N ASP A 66 -12.10 3.76 -3.64
CA ASP A 66 -12.39 2.46 -4.26
C ASP A 66 -11.86 2.34 -5.70
N ASP A 67 -11.34 3.43 -6.27
CA ASP A 67 -10.56 3.36 -7.52
C ASP A 67 -9.15 2.76 -7.30
N ILE A 68 -8.70 2.64 -6.04
CA ILE A 68 -7.46 1.93 -5.70
C ILE A 68 -7.71 0.43 -5.81
N MET A 69 -6.99 -0.25 -6.70
CA MET A 69 -7.06 -1.72 -6.84
C MET A 69 -8.50 -2.27 -6.91
N PRO A 70 -9.34 -1.79 -7.85
CA PRO A 70 -10.77 -2.11 -7.86
C PRO A 70 -11.06 -3.61 -8.04
N ILE A 71 -10.20 -4.33 -8.77
CA ILE A 71 -10.32 -5.79 -8.95
C ILE A 71 -10.03 -6.59 -7.67
N TYR A 72 -9.41 -5.95 -6.68
CA TYR A 72 -9.13 -6.52 -5.35
C TYR A 72 -10.06 -5.94 -4.27
N GLY A 73 -11.19 -5.34 -4.64
CA GLY A 73 -12.21 -4.86 -3.69
C GLY A 73 -12.08 -3.40 -3.26
N GLY A 74 -11.13 -2.64 -3.79
CA GLY A 74 -11.03 -1.20 -3.54
C GLY A 74 -10.10 -0.82 -2.38
N GLY A 75 -9.76 0.47 -2.28
CA GLY A 75 -8.89 0.99 -1.23
C GLY A 75 -9.48 0.90 0.18
N LYS A 76 -10.82 0.93 0.31
CA LYS A 76 -11.48 0.69 1.59
C LYS A 76 -11.23 -0.73 2.08
N TYR A 77 -11.44 -1.73 1.22
CA TYR A 77 -11.18 -3.13 1.57
C TYR A 77 -9.71 -3.37 1.90
N LEU A 78 -8.79 -2.77 1.13
CA LEU A 78 -7.36 -2.83 1.45
C LEU A 78 -7.05 -2.28 2.85
N TYR A 79 -7.62 -1.12 3.23
CA TYR A 79 -7.46 -0.56 4.57
C TYR A 79 -7.99 -1.50 5.67
N GLU A 80 -9.21 -2.03 5.51
CA GLU A 80 -9.83 -2.96 6.45
C GLU A 80 -9.05 -4.26 6.60
N LEU A 81 -8.52 -4.78 5.49
CA LEU A 81 -7.65 -5.96 5.47
C LEU A 81 -6.35 -5.68 6.26
N THR A 82 -5.69 -4.55 6.01
CA THR A 82 -4.45 -4.15 6.70
C THR A 82 -4.65 -3.97 8.20
N ARG A 83 -5.85 -3.60 8.66
CA ARG A 83 -6.19 -3.48 10.09
C ARG A 83 -6.06 -4.79 10.87
N GLN A 84 -6.00 -5.94 10.20
CA GLN A 84 -5.70 -7.23 10.82
C GLN A 84 -4.25 -7.33 11.32
N ILE A 85 -3.34 -6.52 10.77
CA ILE A 85 -1.93 -6.48 11.17
C ILE A 85 -1.72 -5.46 12.30
N THR A 86 -2.22 -4.22 12.10
CA THR A 86 -2.02 -3.11 13.05
C THR A 86 -3.06 -2.01 12.85
N LYS A 87 -3.24 -1.17 13.87
CA LYS A 87 -4.02 0.06 13.79
C LYS A 87 -3.24 1.23 13.20
N ASN A 88 -1.90 1.17 13.22
CA ASN A 88 -1.02 2.25 12.79
C ASN A 88 -0.75 2.12 11.29
N ILE A 89 -1.56 2.79 10.47
CA ILE A 89 -1.51 2.69 9.02
C ILE A 89 -1.22 4.07 8.42
N ALA A 90 -0.18 4.15 7.60
CA ALA A 90 0.09 5.29 6.74
C ALA A 90 -0.34 4.93 5.32
N PHE A 91 -1.38 5.59 4.80
CA PHE A 91 -1.90 5.34 3.46
C PHE A 91 -1.48 6.46 2.51
N PHE A 92 -0.61 6.16 1.55
CA PHE A 92 -0.21 7.08 0.50
C PHE A 92 -1.30 7.15 -0.57
N LEU A 93 -1.87 8.34 -0.78
CA LEU A 93 -3.06 8.57 -1.60
C LEU A 93 -2.83 9.60 -2.71
N PRO A 94 -3.60 9.55 -3.82
CA PRO A 94 -3.62 10.59 -4.84
C PRO A 94 -3.98 11.97 -4.27
N ARG A 95 -3.39 13.02 -4.84
CA ARG A 95 -3.67 14.41 -4.42
C ARG A 95 -5.11 14.87 -4.67
N ASN A 96 -5.83 14.20 -5.57
CA ASN A 96 -7.21 14.48 -5.95
C ASN A 96 -8.20 13.48 -5.30
N ILE A 97 -7.82 12.81 -4.21
CA ILE A 97 -8.70 11.89 -3.47
C ILE A 97 -9.95 12.61 -2.94
N GLU A 98 -11.09 11.93 -2.87
CA GLU A 98 -12.27 12.45 -2.18
C GLU A 98 -12.07 12.39 -0.66
N ASP A 99 -11.69 13.51 -0.06
CA ASP A 99 -11.38 13.62 1.37
C ASP A 99 -12.51 13.11 2.27
N LYS A 100 -13.78 13.31 1.89
CA LYS A 100 -14.93 12.84 2.69
C LYS A 100 -14.96 11.32 2.83
N GLN A 101 -14.60 10.58 1.78
CA GLN A 101 -14.52 9.12 1.83
C GLN A 101 -13.41 8.66 2.77
N VAL A 102 -12.24 9.32 2.70
CA VAL A 102 -11.10 9.02 3.58
C VAL A 102 -11.47 9.27 5.04
N CYS A 103 -12.02 10.43 5.36
CA CYS A 103 -12.48 10.77 6.71
C CYS A 103 -13.52 9.76 7.24
N LEU A 104 -14.45 9.32 6.39
CA LEU A 104 -15.45 8.31 6.79
C LEU A 104 -14.77 6.98 7.14
N ILE A 105 -13.81 6.51 6.35
CA ILE A 105 -13.13 5.23 6.61
C ILE A 105 -12.28 5.31 7.88
N LEU A 106 -11.62 6.44 8.13
CA LEU A 106 -10.81 6.62 9.34
C LEU A 106 -11.62 6.85 10.61
N SER A 107 -12.91 7.23 10.50
CA SER A 107 -13.77 7.51 11.66
C SER A 107 -14.53 6.30 12.17
N VAL A 108 -14.63 5.22 11.38
CA VAL A 108 -15.18 3.94 11.83
C VAL A 108 -14.08 3.19 12.59
N ASN A 109 -14.13 3.26 13.93
CA ASN A 109 -13.19 2.56 14.83
C ASN A 109 -13.76 1.26 15.37
#